data_AF-A0AAU0HLK8-F1
#
_entry.id   AF-A0AAU0HLK8-F1
#
_cell.length_a   1.000
_cell.length_b   1.000
_cell.length_c   1.000
_cell.angle_alpha   90.00
_cell.angle_beta   90.00
_cell.angle_gamma   90.00
#
_symmetry.space_group_name_H-M   'P 1'
#
loop_
_entity.id
_entity.type
_entity.pdbx_description
1 polymer ?
#
loop_
_entity_poly.entity_id
_entity_poly.type
_entity_poly.pdbx_seq_one_letter_code
_entity_poly.pdbx_strand_id
1 'polypeptide(L)'
;MTEAIKKTNAALEKKVRKAVADIQTKGEKPTNAAVREITKGSFRDIGPIVKIVLAEQKAAAEASRAAPDMPEEVLDLYASAWEAAWRCADEAAAAERRAHASQLAEVEEEKAEALDNIGLVEDERDGAVAEAEAAVERAQQAEERVASLTAELMEAKVLIAKLEGRLLGREDFASQGNSHASNEDSSAAHAVEDDNQMPLFPDSGDDRVVGQDDDGGAKRVDDPDGEQDAA
;
A
#
# COMPACT_ATOMS: atom_id res chain seq x y z
N MET A 1 24.07 -102.44 2.03
CA MET A 1 25.09 -101.37 1.81
C MET A 1 24.50 -99.98 1.57
N THR A 2 23.18 -99.80 1.51
CA THR A 2 22.54 -98.51 1.22
C THR A 2 22.34 -97.61 2.44
N GLU A 3 22.26 -98.17 3.66
CA GLU A 3 22.10 -97.39 4.90
C GLU A 3 23.37 -96.65 5.34
N ALA A 4 24.55 -97.25 5.12
CA ALA A 4 25.82 -96.61 5.44
C ALA A 4 26.06 -95.37 4.55
N ILE A 5 25.70 -95.45 3.26
CA ILE A 5 25.81 -94.36 2.29
C ILE A 5 24.83 -93.22 2.63
N LYS A 6 23.62 -93.53 3.11
CA LYS A 6 22.67 -92.52 3.59
C LYS A 6 23.15 -91.83 4.87
N LYS A 7 23.74 -92.57 5.82
CA LYS A 7 24.34 -92.00 7.04
C LYS A 7 25.55 -91.12 6.76
N THR A 8 26.40 -91.47 5.79
CA THR A 8 27.53 -90.63 5.39
C THR A 8 27.09 -89.33 4.71
N ASN A 9 26.00 -89.36 3.93
CA ASN A 9 25.44 -88.16 3.30
C ASN A 9 24.82 -87.18 4.31
N ALA A 10 24.06 -87.66 5.30
CA ALA A 10 23.52 -86.80 6.36
C ALA A 10 24.62 -86.14 7.20
N ALA A 11 25.72 -86.85 7.46
CA ALA A 11 26.88 -86.29 8.15
C ALA A 11 27.61 -85.23 7.31
N LEU A 12 27.67 -85.41 5.99
CA LEU A 12 28.23 -84.44 5.05
C LEU A 12 27.36 -83.18 4.97
N GLU A 13 26.04 -83.32 4.91
CA GLU A 13 25.08 -82.20 4.92
C GLU A 13 25.22 -81.32 6.16
N LYS A 14 25.34 -81.93 7.36
CA LYS A 14 25.56 -81.19 8.61
C LYS A 14 26.87 -80.41 8.60
N LYS A 15 27.94 -81.00 8.03
CA LYS A 15 29.25 -80.33 7.88
C LYS A 15 29.20 -79.19 6.88
N VAL A 16 28.51 -79.37 5.76
CA VAL A 16 28.32 -78.34 4.72
C VAL A 16 27.51 -77.16 5.26
N ARG A 17 26.41 -77.41 5.99
CA ARG A 17 25.62 -76.36 6.66
C ARG A 17 26.45 -75.56 7.66
N LYS A 18 27.27 -76.24 8.49
CA LYS A 18 28.17 -75.58 9.43
C LYS A 18 29.23 -74.74 8.71
N ALA A 19 29.85 -75.28 7.67
CA ALA A 19 30.84 -74.55 6.87
C ALA A 19 30.25 -73.32 6.16
N VAL A 20 29.03 -73.42 5.64
CA VAL A 20 28.32 -72.26 5.05
C VAL A 20 28.07 -71.18 6.12
N ALA A 21 27.62 -71.56 7.33
CA ALA A 21 27.45 -70.62 8.43
C ALA A 21 28.78 -69.98 8.89
N ASP A 22 29.86 -70.77 8.97
CA ASP A 22 31.20 -70.30 9.35
C ASP A 22 31.81 -69.34 8.31
N ILE A 23 31.45 -69.46 7.02
CA ILE A 23 31.86 -68.53 5.97
C ILE A 23 31.03 -67.24 6.04
N GLN A 24 29.74 -67.35 6.36
CA GLN A 24 28.85 -66.19 6.49
C GLN A 24 29.15 -65.33 7.71
N THR A 25 29.53 -65.94 8.84
CA THR A 25 29.96 -65.18 10.04
C THR A 25 31.24 -64.39 9.80
N LYS A 26 32.06 -64.79 8.82
CA LYS A 26 33.25 -64.05 8.35
C LYS A 26 32.92 -62.96 7.33
N GLY A 27 31.66 -62.82 6.90
CA GLY A 27 31.23 -61.83 5.91
C GLY A 27 31.53 -62.20 4.45
N GLU A 28 31.99 -63.42 4.19
CA GLU A 28 32.32 -63.88 2.84
C GLU A 28 31.13 -64.60 2.18
N LYS A 29 31.09 -64.58 0.84
CA LYS A 29 30.06 -65.31 0.08
C LYS A 29 30.35 -66.81 0.10
N PRO A 30 29.40 -67.69 0.49
CA PRO A 30 29.62 -69.14 0.48
C PRO A 30 29.74 -69.66 -0.95
N THR A 31 30.97 -69.80 -1.42
CA THR A 31 31.28 -70.42 -2.71
C THR A 31 31.52 -71.91 -2.51
N ASN A 32 31.25 -72.72 -3.55
CA ASN A 32 31.50 -74.16 -3.51
C ASN A 32 32.97 -74.50 -3.21
N ALA A 33 33.91 -73.62 -3.60
CA ALA A 33 35.33 -73.76 -3.31
C ALA A 33 35.63 -73.55 -1.82
N ALA A 34 35.11 -72.48 -1.22
CA ALA A 34 35.31 -72.17 0.20
C ALA A 34 34.68 -73.23 1.13
N VAL A 35 33.49 -73.72 0.79
CA VAL A 35 32.85 -74.80 1.55
C VAL A 35 33.65 -76.10 1.46
N ARG A 36 34.24 -76.39 0.30
CA ARG A 36 35.08 -77.57 0.09
C ARG A 36 36.40 -77.49 0.87
N GLU A 37 37.01 -76.32 0.98
CA GLU A 37 38.25 -76.14 1.74
C GLU A 37 38.07 -76.52 3.22
N ILE A 38 36.89 -76.22 3.77
CA ILE A 38 36.53 -76.54 5.16
C ILE A 38 36.08 -78.00 5.32
N THR A 39 35.27 -78.52 4.40
CA THR A 39 34.66 -79.85 4.52
C THR A 39 35.50 -80.98 3.91
N LYS A 40 36.50 -80.65 3.09
CA LYS A 40 37.42 -81.57 2.37
C LYS A 40 36.75 -82.66 1.51
N GLY A 41 35.49 -82.48 1.12
CA GLY A 41 34.75 -83.45 0.31
C GLY A 41 34.86 -83.25 -1.20
N SER A 42 34.19 -84.12 -1.96
CA SER A 42 34.08 -84.04 -3.42
C SER A 42 33.10 -82.94 -3.85
N PHE A 43 33.42 -82.21 -4.93
CA PHE A 43 32.51 -81.23 -5.53
C PHE A 43 31.20 -81.86 -6.00
N ARG A 44 31.22 -83.15 -6.39
CA ARG A 44 30.04 -83.88 -6.85
C ARG A 44 29.00 -84.09 -5.74
N ASP A 45 29.47 -84.19 -4.48
CA ASP A 45 28.62 -84.45 -3.32
C ASP A 45 28.26 -83.15 -2.58
N ILE A 46 29.19 -82.19 -2.50
CA ILE A 46 28.99 -80.91 -1.80
C ILE A 46 28.16 -79.92 -2.62
N GLY A 47 28.38 -79.85 -3.94
CA GLY A 47 27.76 -78.85 -4.82
C GLY A 47 26.23 -78.81 -4.75
N PRO A 48 25.54 -79.96 -4.85
CA PRO A 48 24.07 -80.01 -4.70
C PRO A 48 23.60 -79.53 -3.32
N ILE A 49 24.32 -79.91 -2.25
CA ILE A 49 23.96 -79.56 -0.87
C ILE A 49 24.10 -78.06 -0.62
N VAL A 50 25.21 -77.44 -1.07
CA VAL A 50 25.42 -75.98 -0.94
C VAL A 50 24.32 -75.20 -1.65
N LYS A 51 23.90 -75.65 -2.84
CA LYS A 51 22.82 -75.02 -3.60
C LYS A 51 21.48 -75.06 -2.83
N ILE A 52 21.16 -76.19 -2.19
CA ILE A 52 19.95 -76.34 -1.38
C ILE A 52 20.01 -75.40 -0.17
N VAL A 53 21.13 -75.40 0.57
CA VAL A 53 21.28 -74.56 1.77
C VAL A 53 21.21 -73.06 1.44
N LEU A 54 21.83 -72.62 0.34
CA LEU A 54 21.74 -71.23 -0.09
C LEU A 54 20.33 -70.86 -0.56
N ALA A 55 19.61 -71.77 -1.20
CA ALA A 55 18.21 -71.56 -1.58
C ALA A 55 17.30 -71.47 -0.34
N GLU A 56 17.48 -72.35 0.65
CA GLU A 56 16.77 -72.32 1.94
C GLU A 56 17.01 -70.99 2.66
N GLN A 57 18.26 -70.53 2.73
CA GLN A 57 18.59 -69.25 3.37
C GLN A 57 18.05 -68.04 2.60
N LYS A 58 18.06 -68.08 1.27
CA LYS A 58 17.47 -67.01 0.45
C LYS A 58 15.96 -66.94 0.64
N ALA A 59 15.27 -68.08 0.65
CA ALA A 59 13.84 -68.15 0.91
C ALA A 59 13.49 -67.67 2.34
N ALA A 60 14.30 -68.04 3.34
CA ALA A 60 14.13 -67.54 4.71
C ALA A 60 14.37 -66.02 4.82
N ALA A 61 15.36 -65.49 4.09
CA ALA A 61 15.64 -64.06 4.05
C ALA A 61 14.51 -63.29 3.34
N GLU A 62 13.98 -63.83 2.24
CA GLU A 62 12.82 -63.27 1.54
C GLU A 62 11.57 -63.30 2.43
N ALA A 63 11.33 -64.40 3.15
CA ALA A 63 10.24 -64.49 4.12
C ALA A 63 10.41 -63.53 5.30
N SER A 64 11.64 -63.27 5.77
CA SER A 64 11.91 -62.28 6.82
C SER A 64 11.82 -60.82 6.35
N ARG A 65 11.94 -60.59 5.04
CA ARG A 65 11.82 -59.27 4.40
C ARG A 65 10.40 -58.98 3.95
N ALA A 66 9.58 -60.00 3.76
CA ALA A 66 8.16 -59.83 3.52
C ALA A 66 7.58 -59.11 4.73
N ALA A 67 7.19 -57.85 4.54
CA ALA A 67 6.47 -57.11 5.56
C ALA A 67 5.20 -57.90 5.92
N PRO A 68 4.86 -58.00 7.22
CA PRO A 68 3.57 -58.54 7.61
C PRO A 68 2.46 -57.80 6.86
N ASP A 69 1.46 -58.54 6.39
CA ASP A 69 0.33 -57.95 5.70
C ASP A 69 -0.37 -56.98 6.66
N MET A 70 -0.56 -55.73 6.22
CA MET A 70 -1.11 -54.68 7.07
C MET A 70 -2.61 -54.93 7.21
N PRO A 71 -3.16 -54.92 8.44
CA PRO A 71 -4.60 -55.07 8.62
C PRO A 71 -5.36 -53.99 7.84
N GLU A 72 -6.43 -54.38 7.16
CA GLU A 72 -7.28 -53.47 6.36
C GLU A 72 -7.77 -52.28 7.19
N GLU A 73 -8.11 -52.51 8.46
CA GLU A 73 -8.51 -51.49 9.42
C GLU A 73 -7.47 -50.37 9.58
N VAL A 74 -6.18 -50.69 9.53
CA VAL A 74 -5.09 -49.69 9.64
C VAL A 74 -4.94 -48.88 8.35
N LEU A 75 -5.14 -49.52 7.20
CA LEU A 75 -5.13 -48.86 5.90
C LEU A 75 -6.31 -47.88 5.79
N ASP A 76 -7.50 -48.29 6.21
CA ASP A 76 -8.69 -47.45 6.24
C ASP A 76 -8.51 -46.26 7.19
N LEU A 77 -7.92 -46.50 8.37
CA LEU A 77 -7.60 -45.43 9.32
C LEU A 77 -6.60 -44.44 8.71
N TYR A 78 -5.55 -44.93 8.04
CA TYR A 78 -4.58 -44.06 7.38
C TYR A 78 -5.20 -43.26 6.23
N ALA A 79 -6.02 -43.91 5.38
CA ALA A 79 -6.73 -43.25 4.29
C ALA A 79 -7.66 -42.15 4.83
N SER A 80 -8.44 -42.46 5.87
CA SER A 80 -9.34 -41.48 6.50
C SER A 80 -8.59 -40.31 7.14
N ALA A 81 -7.45 -40.58 7.82
CA ALA A 81 -6.60 -39.54 8.40
C ALA A 81 -5.95 -38.66 7.32
N TRP A 82 -5.53 -39.26 6.20
CA TRP A 82 -4.97 -38.53 5.07
C TRP A 82 -6.01 -37.65 4.39
N GLU A 83 -7.22 -38.15 4.15
CA GLU A 83 -8.34 -37.36 3.63
C GLU A 83 -8.67 -36.19 4.55
N ALA A 84 -8.75 -36.43 5.86
CA ALA A 84 -9.02 -35.38 6.83
C ALA A 84 -7.92 -34.30 6.81
N ALA A 85 -6.64 -34.72 6.79
CA ALA A 85 -5.52 -33.79 6.69
C ALA A 85 -5.58 -32.96 5.40
N TRP A 86 -5.93 -33.58 4.27
CA TRP A 86 -6.02 -32.90 2.99
C TRP A 86 -7.19 -31.91 2.95
N ARG A 87 -8.36 -32.27 3.50
CA ARG A 87 -9.49 -31.34 3.64
C ARG A 87 -9.13 -30.14 4.51
N CYS A 88 -8.53 -30.35 5.67
CA CYS A 88 -8.10 -29.25 6.54
C CYS A 88 -7.09 -28.32 5.83
N ALA A 89 -6.16 -28.89 5.06
CA ALA A 89 -5.19 -28.11 4.29
C ALA A 89 -5.87 -27.30 3.16
N ASP A 90 -6.82 -27.89 2.44
CA ASP A 90 -7.57 -27.20 1.38
C ASP A 90 -8.46 -26.09 1.94
N GLU A 91 -9.11 -26.32 3.09
CA GLU A 91 -9.89 -25.30 3.79
C GLU A 91 -9.02 -24.10 4.20
N ALA A 92 -7.85 -24.35 4.78
CA ALA A 92 -6.90 -23.31 5.13
C ALA A 92 -6.42 -22.52 3.90
N ALA A 93 -6.04 -23.22 2.82
CA ALA A 93 -5.63 -22.59 1.57
C ALA A 93 -6.78 -21.80 0.91
N ALA A 94 -8.02 -22.28 1.03
CA ALA A 94 -9.20 -21.56 0.54
C ALA A 94 -9.47 -20.29 1.37
N ALA A 95 -9.29 -20.34 2.69
CA ALA A 95 -9.39 -19.17 3.55
C ALA A 95 -8.34 -18.11 3.20
N GLU A 96 -7.08 -18.50 3.01
CA GLU A 96 -6.00 -17.59 2.59
C GLU A 96 -6.28 -16.96 1.23
N ARG A 97 -6.75 -17.75 0.25
CA ARG A 97 -7.13 -17.21 -1.07
C ARG A 97 -8.24 -16.17 -0.98
N ARG A 98 -9.24 -16.38 -0.13
CA ARG A 98 -10.32 -15.41 0.10
C ARG A 98 -9.80 -14.14 0.79
N ALA A 99 -8.98 -14.30 1.82
CA ALA A 99 -8.37 -13.16 2.52
C ALA A 99 -7.51 -12.31 1.59
N HIS A 100 -6.66 -12.96 0.76
CA HIS A 100 -5.84 -12.27 -0.23
C HIS A 100 -6.69 -11.56 -1.30
N ALA A 101 -7.78 -12.18 -1.77
CA ALA A 101 -8.70 -11.54 -2.69
C ALA A 101 -9.37 -10.30 -2.08
N SER A 102 -9.76 -10.37 -0.80
CA SER A 102 -10.30 -9.22 -0.06
C SER A 102 -9.29 -8.09 0.08
N GLN A 103 -8.03 -8.40 0.43
CA GLN A 103 -6.96 -7.41 0.54
C GLN A 103 -6.65 -6.73 -0.80
N LEU A 104 -6.67 -7.49 -1.90
CA LEU A 104 -6.51 -6.91 -3.23
C LEU A 104 -7.65 -5.95 -3.57
N ALA A 105 -8.89 -6.31 -3.26
CA ALA A 105 -10.04 -5.45 -3.50
C ALA A 105 -9.95 -4.14 -2.69
N GLU A 106 -9.57 -4.22 -1.42
CA GLU A 106 -9.35 -3.06 -0.55
C GLU A 106 -8.26 -2.12 -1.10
N VAL A 107 -7.12 -2.68 -1.53
CA VAL A 107 -6.04 -1.88 -2.14
C VAL A 107 -6.46 -1.26 -3.48
N GLU A 108 -7.27 -1.95 -4.28
CA GLU A 108 -7.81 -1.41 -5.53
C GLU A 108 -8.79 -0.27 -5.28
N GLU A 109 -9.62 -0.37 -4.23
CA GLU A 109 -10.54 0.68 -3.78
C GLU A 109 -9.77 1.90 -3.25
N GLU A 110 -8.84 1.70 -2.31
CA GLU A 110 -7.97 2.78 -1.79
C GLU A 110 -7.22 3.50 -2.91
N LYS A 111 -6.74 2.75 -3.92
CA LYS A 111 -6.07 3.33 -5.09
C LYS A 111 -7.03 4.17 -5.92
N ALA A 112 -8.25 3.72 -6.14
CA ALA A 112 -9.25 4.48 -6.88
C ALA A 112 -9.59 5.79 -6.15
N GLU A 113 -9.85 5.72 -4.84
CA GLU A 113 -10.09 6.91 -4.01
C GLU A 113 -8.92 7.88 -4.03
N ALA A 114 -7.68 7.37 -3.94
CA ALA A 114 -6.49 8.22 -4.00
C ALA A 114 -6.36 8.94 -5.34
N LEU A 115 -6.68 8.28 -6.46
CA LEU A 115 -6.66 8.90 -7.79
C LEU A 115 -7.75 9.96 -7.94
N ASP A 116 -8.95 9.72 -7.42
CA ASP A 116 -10.04 10.69 -7.43
C ASP A 116 -9.69 11.92 -6.58
N ASN A 117 -9.11 11.70 -5.40
CA ASN A 117 -8.62 12.79 -4.53
C ASN A 117 -7.51 13.61 -5.20
N ILE A 118 -6.59 12.96 -5.92
CA ILE A 118 -5.55 13.67 -6.69
C ILE A 118 -6.22 14.56 -7.74
N GLY A 119 -7.19 14.03 -8.50
CA GLY A 119 -7.92 14.81 -9.51
C GLY A 119 -8.59 16.04 -8.91
N LEU A 120 -9.26 15.89 -7.76
CA LEU A 120 -9.90 17.00 -7.05
C LEU A 120 -8.88 18.07 -6.63
N VAL A 121 -7.74 17.67 -6.06
CA VAL A 121 -6.68 18.61 -5.65
C VAL A 121 -6.05 19.30 -6.86
N GLU A 122 -5.91 18.62 -7.99
CA GLU A 122 -5.43 19.22 -9.23
C GLU A 122 -6.42 20.27 -9.78
N ASP A 123 -7.71 19.98 -9.76
CA ASP A 123 -8.76 20.93 -10.16
C ASP A 123 -8.78 22.15 -9.23
N GLU A 124 -8.69 21.94 -7.91
CA GLU A 124 -8.60 23.03 -6.92
C GLU A 124 -7.36 23.90 -7.14
N ARG A 125 -6.20 23.28 -7.41
CA ARG A 125 -4.96 23.98 -7.73
C ARG A 125 -5.14 24.83 -8.98
N ASP A 126 -5.68 24.27 -10.04
CA ASP A 126 -5.83 24.97 -11.32
C ASP A 126 -6.82 26.13 -11.21
N GLY A 127 -7.91 25.95 -10.45
CA GLY A 127 -8.82 27.03 -10.08
C GLY A 127 -8.12 28.16 -9.30
N ALA A 128 -7.35 27.81 -8.26
CA ALA A 128 -6.62 28.78 -7.45
C ALA A 128 -5.56 29.54 -8.27
N VAL A 129 -4.88 28.87 -9.20
CA VAL A 129 -3.93 29.51 -10.13
C VAL A 129 -4.64 30.51 -11.04
N ALA A 130 -5.76 30.12 -11.65
CA ALA A 130 -6.54 31.01 -12.51
C ALA A 130 -7.05 32.25 -11.75
N GLU A 131 -7.52 32.07 -10.51
CA GLU A 131 -7.94 33.18 -9.65
C GLU A 131 -6.78 34.12 -9.30
N ALA A 132 -5.61 33.56 -8.99
CA ALA A 132 -4.41 34.33 -8.70
C ALA A 132 -3.95 35.16 -9.91
N GLU A 133 -3.93 34.56 -11.11
CA GLU A 133 -3.60 35.25 -12.35
C GLU A 133 -4.59 36.40 -12.63
N ALA A 134 -5.89 36.16 -12.49
CA ALA A 134 -6.91 37.19 -12.66
C ALA A 134 -6.80 38.31 -11.61
N ALA A 135 -6.39 37.99 -10.38
CA ALA A 135 -6.14 38.98 -9.35
C ALA A 135 -4.91 39.85 -9.66
N VAL A 136 -3.83 39.24 -10.17
CA VAL A 136 -2.63 39.96 -10.62
C VAL A 136 -2.97 40.90 -11.77
N GLU A 137 -3.73 40.45 -12.77
CA GLU A 137 -4.15 41.31 -13.88
C GLU A 137 -4.97 42.51 -13.39
N ARG A 138 -5.94 42.29 -12.49
CA ARG A 138 -6.72 43.38 -11.89
C ARG A 138 -5.87 44.36 -11.10
N ALA A 139 -4.87 43.86 -10.37
CA ALA A 139 -3.93 44.71 -9.63
C ALA A 139 -3.11 45.59 -10.59
N GLN A 140 -2.56 45.02 -11.67
CA GLN A 140 -1.82 45.76 -12.70
C GLN A 140 -2.69 46.84 -13.35
N GLN A 141 -3.92 46.52 -13.74
CA GLN A 141 -4.86 47.50 -14.30
C GLN A 141 -5.18 48.63 -13.30
N ALA A 142 -5.29 48.31 -12.00
CA ALA A 142 -5.52 49.31 -10.97
C ALA A 142 -4.29 50.22 -10.79
N GLU A 143 -3.09 49.66 -10.77
CA GLU A 143 -1.83 50.40 -10.71
C GLU A 143 -1.65 51.34 -11.91
N GLU A 144 -1.95 50.87 -13.13
CA GLU A 144 -1.93 51.69 -14.34
C GLU A 144 -2.92 52.86 -14.26
N ARG A 145 -4.16 52.61 -13.78
CA ARG A 145 -5.16 53.68 -13.57
C ARG A 145 -4.69 54.70 -12.54
N VAL A 146 -4.11 54.25 -11.43
CA VAL A 146 -3.56 55.13 -10.40
C VAL A 146 -2.42 55.98 -11.00
N ALA A 147 -1.53 55.38 -11.78
CA ALA A 147 -0.45 56.09 -12.47
C ALA A 147 -0.99 57.15 -13.45
N SER A 148 -2.03 56.82 -14.24
CA SER A 148 -2.68 57.78 -15.16
C SER A 148 -3.31 58.94 -14.40
N LEU A 149 -4.15 58.64 -13.39
CA LEU A 149 -4.85 59.67 -12.62
C LEU A 149 -3.89 60.56 -11.84
N THR A 150 -2.79 60.01 -11.32
CA THR A 150 -1.76 60.82 -10.66
C THR A 150 -1.03 61.74 -11.62
N ALA A 151 -0.78 61.30 -12.86
CA ALA A 151 -0.22 62.16 -13.91
C ALA A 151 -1.19 63.30 -14.29
N GLU A 152 -2.46 62.99 -14.53
CA GLU A 152 -3.51 63.98 -14.84
C GLU A 152 -3.68 65.00 -13.70
N LEU A 153 -3.65 64.55 -12.44
CA LEU A 153 -3.72 65.41 -11.27
C LEU A 153 -2.52 66.37 -11.19
N MET A 154 -1.31 65.89 -11.49
CA MET A 154 -0.13 66.75 -11.55
C MET A 154 -0.23 67.77 -12.69
N GLU A 155 -0.71 67.38 -13.86
CA GLU A 155 -0.94 68.30 -14.97
C GLU A 155 -1.97 69.38 -14.60
N ALA A 156 -3.08 68.99 -14.00
CA ALA A 156 -4.11 69.91 -13.52
C ALA A 156 -3.55 70.89 -12.47
N LYS A 157 -2.74 70.41 -11.52
CA LYS A 157 -2.05 71.28 -10.54
C LYS A 157 -1.12 72.29 -11.20
N VAL A 158 -0.36 71.87 -12.20
CA VAL A 158 0.51 72.78 -12.97
C VAL A 158 -0.32 73.81 -13.74
N LEU A 159 -1.45 73.42 -14.32
CA LEU A 159 -2.35 74.31 -15.02
C LEU A 159 -2.99 75.34 -14.08
N ILE A 160 -3.44 74.91 -12.90
CA ILE A 160 -3.93 75.79 -11.83
C ILE A 160 -2.85 76.80 -11.46
N ALA A 161 -1.63 76.36 -11.13
CA ALA A 161 -0.52 77.26 -10.79
C ALA A 161 -0.20 78.26 -11.92
N LYS A 162 -0.29 77.84 -13.19
CA LYS A 162 -0.14 78.75 -14.35
C LYS A 162 -1.26 79.78 -14.42
N LEU A 163 -2.52 79.38 -14.18
CA LEU A 163 -3.67 80.28 -14.18
C LEU A 163 -3.62 81.25 -13.01
N GLU A 164 -3.28 80.78 -11.81
CA GLU A 164 -3.05 81.60 -10.62
C GLU A 164 -1.94 82.62 -10.86
N GLY A 165 -0.80 82.21 -11.43
CA GLY A 165 0.27 83.15 -11.80
C GLY A 165 -0.17 84.20 -12.82
N ARG A 166 -1.05 83.85 -13.77
CA ARG A 166 -1.64 84.82 -14.72
C ARG A 166 -2.64 85.76 -14.05
N LEU A 167 -3.41 85.29 -13.08
CA LEU A 167 -4.35 86.11 -12.31
C LEU A 167 -3.59 87.11 -11.44
N LEU A 168 -2.58 86.64 -10.68
CA LEU A 168 -1.72 87.49 -9.87
C LEU A 168 -1.04 88.57 -10.73
N GLY A 169 -0.49 88.20 -11.89
CA GLY A 169 0.09 89.17 -12.80
C GLY A 169 -0.93 90.22 -13.30
N ARG A 170 -2.20 89.85 -13.53
CA ARG A 170 -3.27 90.80 -13.89
C ARG A 170 -3.65 91.71 -12.73
N GLU A 171 -3.69 91.19 -11.51
CA GLU A 171 -3.93 91.97 -10.29
C GLU A 171 -2.78 92.97 -10.03
N ASP A 172 -1.53 92.57 -10.27
CA ASP A 172 -0.36 93.46 -10.22
C ASP A 172 -0.44 94.57 -11.29
N PHE A 173 -0.81 94.23 -12.53
CA PHE A 173 -1.04 95.22 -13.58
C PHE A 173 -2.23 96.15 -13.27
N ALA A 174 -3.31 95.63 -12.70
CA ALA A 174 -4.47 96.41 -12.31
C ALA A 174 -4.15 97.35 -11.14
N SER A 175 -3.41 96.89 -10.14
CA SER A 175 -2.98 97.71 -8.99
C SER A 175 -1.95 98.77 -9.37
N GLN A 176 -1.03 98.49 -10.30
CA GLN A 176 -0.14 99.50 -10.88
C GLN A 176 -0.86 100.47 -11.82
N GLY A 177 -1.91 100.02 -12.53
CA GLY A 177 -2.79 100.88 -13.31
C GLY A 177 -3.65 101.80 -12.44
N ASN A 178 -4.06 101.32 -11.26
CA ASN A 178 -4.85 102.08 -10.29
C ASN A 178 -3.99 103.03 -9.44
N SER A 179 -2.71 102.72 -9.22
CA SER A 179 -1.77 103.64 -8.56
C SER A 179 -1.41 104.87 -9.41
N HIS A 180 -1.78 104.86 -10.70
CA HIS A 180 -1.77 106.05 -11.56
C HIS A 180 -3.13 106.78 -11.66
N ALA A 181 -4.22 106.22 -11.12
CA ALA A 181 -5.58 106.74 -11.32
C ALA A 181 -6.40 107.03 -10.06
N SER A 182 -5.89 106.78 -8.84
CA SER A 182 -6.65 107.10 -7.63
C SER A 182 -5.80 107.71 -6.53
N ASN A 183 -5.64 109.02 -6.60
CA ASN A 183 -5.61 109.88 -5.43
C ASN A 183 -7.05 110.41 -5.30
N GLU A 184 -7.85 109.83 -4.41
CA GLU A 184 -8.96 110.46 -3.66
C GLU A 184 -9.89 109.40 -3.02
N ASP A 185 -10.21 109.68 -1.74
CA ASP A 185 -11.32 109.19 -0.92
C ASP A 185 -11.34 107.78 -0.30
N SER A 186 -10.76 107.73 0.90
CA SER A 186 -11.43 107.48 2.19
C SER A 186 -12.89 106.98 2.16
N SER A 187 -13.15 105.84 2.81
CA SER A 187 -14.11 105.69 3.94
C SER A 187 -14.71 104.27 4.06
N ALA A 188 -14.96 103.90 5.32
CA ALA A 188 -15.93 102.94 5.84
C ALA A 188 -15.54 101.46 5.96
N ALA A 189 -15.46 101.06 7.23
CA ALA A 189 -15.49 99.70 7.73
C ALA A 189 -16.83 98.99 7.43
N HIS A 190 -16.78 97.67 7.31
CA HIS A 190 -17.83 96.80 7.83
C HIS A 190 -17.28 95.41 8.15
N ALA A 191 -17.49 95.00 9.39
CA ALA A 191 -17.40 93.62 9.84
C ALA A 191 -18.59 92.81 9.27
N VAL A 192 -18.32 91.59 8.81
CA VAL A 192 -19.30 90.51 8.69
C VAL A 192 -18.56 89.19 8.95
N GLU A 193 -18.92 88.53 10.05
CA GLU A 193 -18.68 87.11 10.29
C GLU A 193 -19.44 86.30 9.25
N ASP A 194 -18.82 85.28 8.64
CA ASP A 194 -19.58 84.26 7.91
C ASP A 194 -19.01 82.87 8.19
N ASP A 195 -19.76 82.18 9.04
CA ASP A 195 -19.69 80.75 9.32
C ASP A 195 -19.93 79.96 8.03
N ASN A 196 -18.94 79.16 7.60
CA ASN A 196 -19.22 78.00 6.75
C ASN A 196 -18.23 76.88 7.07
N GLN A 197 -18.46 76.23 8.20
CA GLN A 197 -18.00 74.86 8.43
C GLN A 197 -18.79 73.93 7.51
N MET A 198 -18.16 73.48 6.42
CA MET A 198 -18.64 72.35 5.66
C MET A 198 -18.31 71.06 6.43
N PRO A 199 -19.30 70.20 6.76
CA PRO A 199 -19.03 68.91 7.37
C PRO A 199 -18.36 67.99 6.34
N LEU A 200 -17.04 67.79 6.47
CA LEU A 200 -16.42 66.56 5.99
C LEU A 200 -16.97 65.42 6.86
N PHE A 201 -17.34 64.31 6.24
CA PHE A 201 -17.94 63.09 6.80
C PHE A 201 -19.48 63.04 6.72
N PRO A 202 -20.04 62.39 5.68
CA PRO A 202 -21.28 61.66 5.86
C PRO A 202 -21.04 60.49 6.82
N ASP A 203 -21.67 60.61 7.98
CA ASP A 203 -22.08 59.50 8.82
C ASP A 203 -22.82 58.47 7.97
N SER A 204 -22.29 57.26 7.92
CA SER A 204 -22.98 56.07 7.45
C SER A 204 -22.67 54.98 8.45
N GLY A 205 -23.29 55.10 9.63
CA GLY A 205 -23.62 53.94 10.42
C GLY A 205 -24.39 52.93 9.57
N ASP A 206 -23.85 51.73 9.48
CA ASP A 206 -24.67 50.53 9.40
C ASP A 206 -24.11 49.53 10.40
N ASP A 207 -24.61 49.68 11.63
CA ASP A 207 -24.69 48.62 12.62
C ASP A 207 -25.56 47.49 12.05
N ARG A 208 -24.92 46.41 11.63
CA ARG A 208 -25.54 45.07 11.66
C ARG A 208 -24.64 44.07 12.36
N VAL A 209 -24.73 44.14 13.68
CA VAL A 209 -24.65 42.98 14.54
C VAL A 209 -25.91 42.13 14.31
N VAL A 210 -25.70 40.93 13.77
CA VAL A 210 -26.62 39.78 13.84
C VAL A 210 -25.67 38.62 14.22
N GLY A 211 -25.58 38.16 15.47
CA GLY A 211 -26.64 37.43 16.17
C GLY A 211 -26.79 36.06 15.51
N GLN A 212 -25.84 35.15 15.70
CA GLN A 212 -25.96 34.03 16.65
C GLN A 212 -27.20 33.18 16.39
N ASP A 213 -26.98 31.96 15.87
CA ASP A 213 -27.73 30.76 16.26
C ASP A 213 -26.81 29.52 16.11
N ASP A 214 -26.52 28.94 17.27
CA ASP A 214 -26.14 27.55 17.51
C ASP A 214 -27.26 26.62 17.01
N ASP A 215 -26.89 25.50 16.38
CA ASP A 215 -27.49 24.15 16.54
C ASP A 215 -27.02 23.28 15.35
N GLY A 216 -26.23 22.22 15.54
CA GLY A 216 -26.68 21.02 16.23
C GLY A 216 -27.35 20.08 15.22
N GLY A 217 -26.60 19.11 14.67
CA GLY A 217 -27.21 18.19 13.70
C GLY A 217 -26.28 17.17 13.05
N ALA A 218 -25.61 16.35 13.85
CA ALA A 218 -25.10 15.07 13.37
C ALA A 218 -26.28 14.24 12.81
N LYS A 219 -26.33 14.06 11.48
CA LYS A 219 -27.14 12.99 10.90
C LYS A 219 -26.36 11.69 11.04
N ARG A 220 -26.62 10.99 12.15
CA ARG A 220 -26.71 9.53 12.14
C ARG A 220 -27.75 9.16 11.08
N VAL A 221 -27.32 8.45 10.06
CA VAL A 221 -28.23 7.55 9.34
C VAL A 221 -28.04 6.23 10.05
N ASP A 222 -29.02 5.89 10.88
CA ASP A 222 -29.17 4.56 11.44
C ASP A 222 -29.46 3.59 10.29
N ASP A 223 -28.66 2.53 10.23
CA ASP A 223 -29.03 1.26 9.62
C ASP A 223 -30.35 0.76 10.23
N PRO A 224 -31.26 0.21 9.40
CA PRO A 224 -32.20 -0.77 9.88
C PRO A 224 -32.04 -2.11 9.16
N ASP A 225 -31.97 -3.13 10.01
CA ASP A 225 -32.41 -4.51 9.82
C ASP A 225 -31.46 -5.42 9.01
N GLY A 226 -30.87 -6.47 9.57
CA GLY A 226 -31.43 -7.37 10.57
C GLY A 226 -32.16 -8.54 9.90
N GLU A 227 -31.46 -9.36 9.11
CA GLU A 227 -31.87 -10.73 8.83
C GLU A 227 -30.83 -11.69 9.41
N GLN A 228 -31.05 -12.02 10.68
CA GLN A 228 -30.82 -13.37 11.15
C GLN A 228 -31.86 -14.24 10.47
N ASP A 229 -31.44 -15.21 9.66
CA ASP A 229 -32.16 -16.46 9.63
C ASP A 229 -31.16 -17.62 9.62
N ALA A 230 -31.32 -18.43 10.66
CA ALA A 230 -30.63 -19.67 10.88
C ALA A 230 -31.33 -20.79 10.10
N ALA A 231 -30.56 -21.57 9.35
CA ALA A 231 -30.81 -22.99 9.08
C ALA A 231 -29.50 -23.66 8.64
#